data_AF-A0A2A2W5C9-F1
#
_entry.id   AF-A0A2A2W5C9-F1
#
_cell.length_a   1.000
_cell.length_b   1.000
_cell.length_c   1.000
_cell.angle_alpha   90.00
_cell.angle_beta   90.00
_cell.angle_gamma   90.00
#
_symmetry.space_group_name_H-M   'P 1'
#
loop_
_entity.id
_entity.type
_entity.pdbx_description
1 polymer ?
#
loop_
_entity_poly.entity_id
_entity_poly.type
_entity_poly.pdbx_seq_one_letter_code
_entity_poly.pdbx_strand_id
1 'polypeptide(L)'
;MNKPLLSLAFGAAIVLLANPLAHAEVTVKLSKMHLCCGACVKAVEGALEKVEGATVKADQDSGSAVVTAADQKTARKAIGAIGRAGFHGETDHAKLKMQDNSGVKAGATKRLELVGVHNCCGGCNKAIKAALATVDGVQADTAKPKSKTLVVEGEFDGLAVVHALNKAGFHVRAKGAAKEAAAARKKKAAKDSTDK
;
A
#
# COMPACT_ATOMS: atom_id res chain seq x y z
N MET A 1 -64.92 -20.41 -52.11
CA MET A 1 -63.73 -19.90 -52.82
C MET A 1 -62.74 -19.34 -51.80
N ASN A 2 -61.48 -19.78 -51.93
CA ASN A 2 -60.21 -19.17 -51.50
C ASN A 2 -59.88 -18.97 -50.00
N LYS A 3 -59.02 -19.86 -49.48
CA LYS A 3 -57.95 -19.60 -48.46
C LYS A 3 -56.89 -18.63 -49.06
N PRO A 4 -55.89 -18.04 -48.32
CA PRO A 4 -55.24 -18.56 -47.09
C PRO A 4 -54.66 -17.54 -46.06
N LEU A 5 -54.32 -18.08 -44.87
CA LEU A 5 -53.06 -17.93 -44.10
C LEU A 5 -52.45 -16.53 -43.80
N LEU A 6 -52.32 -16.18 -42.51
CA LEU A 6 -51.25 -15.35 -41.88
C LEU A 6 -51.65 -15.12 -40.40
N SER A 7 -50.82 -15.08 -39.36
CA SER A 7 -49.47 -15.54 -39.07
C SER A 7 -49.36 -15.57 -37.54
N LEU A 8 -48.69 -16.60 -37.01
CA LEU A 8 -48.24 -16.68 -35.62
C LEU A 8 -47.33 -15.48 -35.30
N ALA A 9 -47.57 -14.76 -34.20
CA ALA A 9 -46.59 -13.85 -33.62
C ALA A 9 -46.34 -14.28 -32.16
N PHE A 10 -45.34 -15.15 -31.99
CA PHE A 10 -44.75 -15.48 -30.69
C PHE A 10 -43.88 -14.29 -30.25
N GLY A 11 -44.31 -13.57 -29.21
CA GLY A 11 -43.51 -12.54 -28.57
C GLY A 11 -42.37 -13.15 -27.76
N ALA A 12 -41.14 -13.10 -28.28
CA ALA A 12 -39.95 -13.46 -27.53
C ALA A 12 -39.52 -12.29 -26.63
N ALA A 13 -39.78 -12.41 -25.33
CA ALA A 13 -39.19 -11.53 -24.33
C ALA A 13 -37.68 -11.84 -24.21
N ILE A 14 -36.84 -10.98 -24.79
CA ILE A 14 -35.39 -11.02 -24.57
C ILE A 14 -35.13 -10.45 -23.18
N VAL A 15 -35.03 -11.34 -22.20
CA VAL A 15 -34.45 -11.02 -20.89
C VAL A 15 -32.95 -10.80 -21.11
N LEU A 16 -32.50 -9.55 -21.15
CA LEU A 16 -31.09 -9.22 -21.01
C LEU A 16 -30.64 -9.69 -19.62
N LEU A 17 -30.04 -10.88 -19.57
CA LEU A 17 -29.19 -11.29 -18.46
C LEU A 17 -28.01 -10.33 -18.44
N ALA A 18 -28.08 -9.33 -17.57
CA ALA A 18 -26.92 -8.54 -17.17
C ALA A 18 -25.95 -9.51 -16.48
N ASN A 19 -25.04 -10.09 -17.26
CA ASN A 19 -23.90 -10.80 -16.71
C ASN A 19 -23.13 -9.77 -15.87
N PRO A 20 -23.03 -9.92 -14.53
CA PRO A 20 -22.03 -9.16 -13.82
C PRO A 20 -20.70 -9.60 -14.43
N LEU A 21 -19.98 -8.66 -15.06
CA LEU A 21 -18.59 -8.89 -15.41
C LEU A 21 -17.92 -9.36 -14.12
N ALA A 22 -17.67 -10.66 -14.02
CA ALA A 22 -16.85 -11.24 -12.99
C ALA A 22 -15.47 -10.61 -13.17
N HIS A 23 -15.23 -9.49 -12.49
CA HIS A 23 -13.90 -8.94 -12.39
C HIS A 23 -13.07 -10.03 -11.73
N ALA A 24 -12.14 -10.58 -12.50
CA ALA A 24 -11.29 -11.66 -12.02
C ALA A 24 -10.58 -11.20 -10.75
N GLU A 25 -10.77 -11.98 -9.68
CA GLU A 25 -10.10 -11.77 -8.42
C GLU A 25 -8.58 -11.69 -8.65
N VAL A 26 -7.94 -10.70 -8.04
CA VAL A 26 -6.52 -10.42 -8.17
C VAL A 26 -5.83 -10.79 -6.87
N THR A 27 -4.87 -11.70 -6.96
CA THR A 27 -3.96 -12.05 -5.87
C THR A 27 -2.59 -11.44 -6.11
N VAL A 28 -2.00 -10.83 -5.07
CA VAL A 28 -0.64 -10.27 -5.11
C VAL A 28 0.10 -10.67 -3.84
N LYS A 29 1.26 -11.30 -3.98
CA LYS A 29 2.17 -11.57 -2.87
C LYS A 29 3.13 -10.40 -2.68
N LEU A 30 3.17 -9.85 -1.47
CA LEU A 30 4.21 -8.96 -0.98
C LEU A 30 5.24 -9.79 -0.22
N SER A 31 6.51 -9.68 -0.59
CA SER A 31 7.63 -10.39 0.03
C SER A 31 8.65 -9.41 0.61
N LYS A 32 9.62 -9.91 1.40
CA LYS A 32 10.68 -9.11 2.03
C LYS A 32 10.15 -8.01 2.97
N MET A 33 9.01 -8.28 3.62
CA MET A 33 8.45 -7.39 4.62
C MET A 33 9.14 -7.62 5.97
N HIS A 34 9.27 -6.58 6.78
CA HIS A 34 9.75 -6.73 8.16
C HIS A 34 8.60 -7.09 9.10
N LEU A 35 8.33 -8.38 9.24
CA LEU A 35 7.30 -8.92 10.12
C LEU A 35 7.94 -9.74 11.24
N CYS A 36 8.58 -9.07 12.19
CA CYS A 36 9.34 -9.76 13.25
C CYS A 36 8.52 -10.12 14.50
N CYS A 37 7.26 -9.68 14.58
CA CYS A 37 6.38 -9.98 15.71
C CYS A 37 4.89 -9.95 15.32
N GLY A 38 4.04 -10.56 16.15
CA GLY A 38 2.60 -10.66 15.88
C GLY A 38 1.87 -9.32 15.81
N ALA A 39 2.42 -8.24 16.39
CA ALA A 39 1.87 -6.90 16.22
C ALA A 39 2.04 -6.37 14.80
N CYS A 40 3.10 -6.77 14.09
CA CYS A 40 3.32 -6.41 12.69
C CYS A 40 2.28 -7.09 11.79
N VAL A 41 2.05 -8.39 12.01
CA VAL A 41 1.02 -9.18 11.29
C VAL A 41 -0.35 -8.52 11.43
N LYS A 42 -0.78 -8.27 12.68
CA LYS A 42 -2.06 -7.60 12.97
C LYS A 42 -2.16 -6.21 12.35
N ALA A 43 -1.07 -5.46 12.29
CA ALA A 43 -1.07 -4.13 11.69
C ALA A 43 -1.14 -4.15 10.16
N VAL A 44 -0.57 -5.17 9.49
CA VAL A 44 -0.76 -5.38 8.05
C VAL A 44 -2.21 -5.75 7.76
N GLU A 45 -2.78 -6.68 8.52
CA GLU A 45 -4.17 -7.10 8.38
C GLU A 45 -5.15 -5.95 8.64
N GLY A 46 -4.94 -5.21 9.73
CA GLY A 46 -5.72 -4.03 10.09
C GLY A 46 -5.62 -2.88 9.07
N ALA A 47 -4.58 -2.85 8.22
CA ALA A 47 -4.44 -1.81 7.20
C ALA A 47 -5.55 -1.86 6.14
N LEU A 48 -6.19 -3.03 5.95
CA LEU A 48 -7.23 -3.25 4.94
C LEU A 48 -8.66 -3.12 5.47
N GLU A 49 -8.89 -2.86 6.77
CA GLU A 49 -10.24 -2.74 7.37
C GLU A 49 -11.14 -1.74 6.63
N LYS A 50 -10.56 -0.74 5.97
CA LYS A 50 -11.27 0.31 5.21
C LYS A 50 -11.15 0.16 3.69
N VAL A 51 -10.71 -0.99 3.20
CA VAL A 51 -10.56 -1.29 1.77
C VAL A 51 -11.58 -2.38 1.40
N GLU A 52 -12.80 -1.95 1.12
CA GLU A 52 -13.86 -2.84 0.63
C GLU A 52 -13.40 -3.63 -0.60
N GLY A 53 -13.74 -4.92 -0.64
CA GLY A 53 -13.36 -5.81 -1.73
C GLY A 53 -11.90 -6.24 -1.71
N ALA A 54 -11.16 -6.04 -0.60
CA ALA A 54 -9.82 -6.59 -0.41
C ALA A 54 -9.66 -7.28 0.95
N THR A 55 -8.84 -8.32 0.99
CA THR A 55 -8.35 -8.96 2.21
C THR A 55 -6.85 -9.15 2.12
N VAL A 56 -6.19 -9.36 3.26
CA VAL A 56 -4.77 -9.71 3.33
C VAL A 56 -4.56 -10.77 4.39
N LYS A 57 -3.65 -11.70 4.11
CA LYS A 57 -3.10 -12.63 5.11
C LYS A 57 -1.62 -12.35 5.24
N ALA A 58 -1.16 -11.99 6.42
CA ALA A 58 0.25 -11.74 6.69
C ALA A 58 0.87 -12.95 7.41
N ASP A 59 2.10 -13.27 7.04
CA ASP A 59 2.84 -14.42 7.55
C ASP A 59 4.18 -13.96 8.12
N GLN A 60 4.34 -14.16 9.43
CA GLN A 60 5.51 -13.71 10.17
C GLN A 60 6.77 -14.47 9.74
N ASP A 61 6.65 -15.79 9.58
CA ASP A 61 7.80 -16.69 9.38
C ASP A 61 8.46 -16.47 8.02
N SER A 62 7.67 -16.24 6.98
CA SER A 62 8.15 -15.94 5.63
C SER A 62 8.40 -14.45 5.37
N GLY A 63 8.01 -13.56 6.30
CA GLY A 63 8.10 -12.11 6.09
C GLY A 63 7.32 -11.66 4.86
N SER A 64 6.12 -12.19 4.68
CA SER A 64 5.31 -11.94 3.48
C SER A 64 3.84 -11.70 3.79
N ALA A 65 3.10 -11.16 2.83
CA ALA A 65 1.66 -10.99 2.91
C ALA A 65 1.01 -11.25 1.56
N VAL A 66 -0.15 -11.90 1.54
CA VAL A 66 -0.92 -12.16 0.32
C VAL A 66 -2.17 -11.30 0.34
N VAL A 67 -2.27 -10.37 -0.61
CA VAL A 67 -3.45 -9.53 -0.83
C VAL A 67 -4.34 -10.21 -1.87
N THR A 68 -5.62 -10.36 -1.54
CA THR A 68 -6.66 -10.79 -2.48
C THR A 68 -7.67 -9.66 -2.64
N ALA A 69 -7.99 -9.27 -3.87
CA ALA A 69 -8.89 -8.17 -4.15
C ALA A 69 -9.80 -8.43 -5.35
N ALA A 70 -10.99 -7.82 -5.36
CA ALA A 70 -11.98 -7.99 -6.43
C ALA A 70 -11.48 -7.52 -7.81
N ASP A 71 -10.52 -6.60 -7.85
CA ASP A 71 -9.96 -6.07 -9.09
C ASP A 71 -8.59 -5.40 -8.85
N GLN A 72 -7.88 -5.05 -9.93
CA GLN A 72 -6.56 -4.42 -9.84
C GLN A 72 -6.57 -3.03 -9.17
N LYS A 73 -7.63 -2.24 -9.31
CA LYS A 73 -7.76 -0.92 -8.67
C LYS A 73 -7.92 -1.09 -7.16
N THR A 74 -8.66 -2.09 -6.73
CA THR A 74 -8.85 -2.47 -5.33
C THR A 74 -7.55 -3.05 -4.75
N ALA A 75 -6.84 -3.90 -5.50
CA ALA A 75 -5.49 -4.36 -5.13
C ALA A 75 -4.50 -3.19 -4.94
N ARG A 76 -4.49 -2.21 -5.86
CA ARG A 76 -3.65 -0.98 -5.70
C ARG A 76 -3.98 -0.21 -4.42
N LYS A 77 -5.26 -0.06 -4.09
CA LYS A 77 -5.69 0.60 -2.85
C LYS A 77 -5.21 -0.14 -1.61
N ALA A 78 -5.33 -1.47 -1.61
CA ALA A 78 -4.87 -2.35 -0.53
C ALA A 78 -3.36 -2.27 -0.32
N ILE A 79 -2.56 -2.45 -1.38
CA ILE A 79 -1.10 -2.31 -1.34
C ILE A 79 -0.69 -0.92 -0.84
N GLY A 80 -1.35 0.13 -1.33
CA GLY A 80 -1.12 1.49 -0.83
C GLY A 80 -1.52 1.68 0.64
N ALA A 81 -2.50 0.93 1.16
CA ALA A 81 -2.90 0.97 2.56
C ALA A 81 -1.84 0.32 3.47
N ILE A 82 -1.30 -0.83 3.06
CA ILE A 82 -0.17 -1.49 3.70
C ILE A 82 1.05 -0.55 3.76
N GLY A 83 1.37 0.12 2.64
CA GLY A 83 2.41 1.15 2.61
C GLY A 83 2.15 2.28 3.61
N ARG A 84 0.92 2.82 3.67
CA ARG A 84 0.56 3.87 4.64
C ARG A 84 0.65 3.41 6.10
N ALA A 85 0.46 2.12 6.35
CA ALA A 85 0.64 1.51 7.67
C ALA A 85 2.12 1.33 8.06
N GLY A 86 3.05 1.56 7.13
CA GLY A 86 4.49 1.63 7.38
C GLY A 86 5.28 0.42 6.92
N PHE A 87 4.66 -0.47 6.14
CA PHE A 87 5.29 -1.70 5.65
C PHE A 87 5.64 -1.59 4.17
N HIS A 88 6.80 -2.09 3.79
CA HIS A 88 7.21 -2.21 2.41
C HIS A 88 7.48 -3.68 2.05
N GLY A 89 7.26 -4.03 0.80
CA GLY A 89 7.54 -5.36 0.27
C GLY A 89 7.57 -5.36 -1.25
N GLU A 90 8.23 -6.36 -1.81
CA GLU A 90 8.30 -6.59 -3.24
C GLU A 90 7.09 -7.40 -3.71
N THR A 91 6.46 -6.98 -4.80
CA THR A 91 5.30 -7.67 -5.34
C THR A 91 5.66 -8.60 -6.49
N ASP A 92 5.04 -9.78 -6.52
CA ASP A 92 5.16 -10.75 -7.62
C ASP A 92 4.43 -10.31 -8.91
N HIS A 93 3.54 -9.33 -8.80
CA HIS A 93 2.74 -8.84 -9.92
C HIS A 93 3.42 -7.67 -10.66
N ALA A 94 3.56 -7.78 -11.99
CA ALA A 94 4.27 -6.79 -12.82
C ALA A 94 3.71 -5.35 -12.73
N LYS A 95 2.38 -5.21 -12.74
CA LYS A 95 1.70 -3.90 -12.76
C LYS A 95 1.29 -3.35 -11.37
N LEU A 96 1.44 -4.16 -10.32
CA LEU A 96 0.92 -3.85 -8.97
C LEU A 96 2.08 -3.75 -7.99
N LYS A 97 2.98 -2.82 -8.25
CA LYS A 97 4.14 -2.55 -7.39
C LYS A 97 3.76 -1.62 -6.23
N MET A 98 4.50 -1.70 -5.13
CA MET A 98 4.44 -0.66 -4.11
C MET A 98 5.00 0.63 -4.70
N GLN A 99 4.18 1.68 -4.73
CA GLN A 99 4.61 2.97 -5.26
C GLN A 99 5.58 3.64 -4.30
N ASP A 100 6.63 4.24 -4.84
CA ASP A 100 7.35 5.27 -4.11
C ASP A 100 6.43 6.49 -3.99
N ASN A 101 5.90 6.69 -2.78
CA ASN A 101 5.15 7.87 -2.40
C ASN A 101 5.85 8.61 -1.25
N SER A 102 7.15 8.37 -1.08
CA SER A 102 7.94 8.93 0.01
C SER A 102 7.94 10.46 -0.04
N GLY A 103 7.87 11.04 -1.24
CA GLY A 103 8.00 12.47 -1.46
C GLY A 103 9.42 12.98 -1.22
N VAL A 104 10.40 12.08 -1.16
CA VAL A 104 11.82 12.39 -1.12
C VAL A 104 12.34 12.41 -2.56
N LYS A 105 13.14 13.42 -2.88
CA LYS A 105 13.82 13.52 -4.18
C LYS A 105 15.25 13.02 -4.05
N ALA A 106 15.82 12.53 -5.14
CA ALA A 106 17.26 12.25 -5.22
C ALA A 106 18.06 13.53 -4.98
N GLY A 107 19.27 13.37 -4.45
CA GLY A 107 20.18 14.46 -4.15
C GLY A 107 20.57 14.56 -2.68
N ALA A 108 21.68 15.26 -2.46
CA ALA A 108 22.25 15.47 -1.14
C ALA A 108 21.30 16.29 -0.24
N THR A 109 21.09 15.83 0.97
CA THR A 109 20.42 16.57 2.04
C THR A 109 21.17 16.38 3.35
N LYS A 110 21.02 17.35 4.25
CA LYS A 110 21.62 17.26 5.59
C LYS A 110 20.70 16.68 6.65
N ARG A 111 19.40 16.71 6.35
CA ARG A 111 18.36 16.37 7.32
C ARG A 111 17.12 15.86 6.61
N LEU A 112 16.58 14.75 7.10
CA LEU A 112 15.37 14.15 6.56
C LEU A 112 14.43 13.74 7.69
N GLU A 113 13.26 14.39 7.77
CA GLU A 113 12.19 14.00 8.69
C GLU A 113 11.26 12.99 8.04
N LEU A 114 11.28 11.76 8.54
CA LEU A 114 10.49 10.65 8.05
C LEU A 114 9.33 10.34 9.00
N VAL A 115 8.20 9.99 8.41
CA VAL A 115 6.98 9.61 9.12
C VAL A 115 6.35 8.35 8.51
N GLY A 116 5.49 7.71 9.30
CA GLY A 116 4.66 6.60 8.84
C GLY A 116 5.29 5.22 8.98
N VAL A 117 6.53 5.12 9.48
CA VAL A 117 7.18 3.83 9.72
C VAL A 117 6.45 3.01 10.77
N HIS A 118 6.34 1.69 10.57
CA HIS A 118 5.90 0.77 11.61
C HIS A 118 7.10 0.30 12.46
N ASN A 119 7.43 1.05 13.50
CA ASN A 119 8.52 0.72 14.43
C ASN A 119 7.96 0.41 15.83
N CYS A 120 7.25 -0.71 15.98
CA CYS A 120 6.49 -1.01 17.20
C CYS A 120 7.32 -1.67 18.32
N CYS A 121 8.45 -2.31 17.99
CA CYS A 121 9.26 -3.09 18.93
C CYS A 121 10.76 -2.85 18.76
N GLY A 122 11.57 -3.44 19.64
CA GLY A 122 13.04 -3.33 19.58
C GLY A 122 13.64 -3.96 18.32
N GLY A 123 13.06 -5.05 17.81
CA GLY A 123 13.48 -5.71 16.58
C GLY A 123 13.34 -4.80 15.35
N CYS A 124 12.19 -4.15 15.19
CA CYS A 124 11.97 -3.14 14.16
C CYS A 124 13.02 -2.03 14.25
N ASN A 125 13.25 -1.51 15.45
CA ASN A 125 14.18 -0.40 15.63
C ASN A 125 15.62 -0.77 15.27
N LYS A 126 16.05 -1.98 15.64
CA LYS A 126 17.36 -2.52 15.26
C LYS A 126 17.50 -2.64 13.74
N ALA A 127 16.48 -3.16 13.07
CA ALA A 127 16.48 -3.29 11.60
C ALA A 127 16.49 -1.92 10.89
N ILE A 128 15.74 -0.94 11.40
CA ILE A 128 15.78 0.44 10.89
C ILE A 128 17.18 1.03 11.03
N LYS A 129 17.78 0.97 12.22
CA LYS A 129 19.13 1.49 12.45
C LYS A 129 20.17 0.78 11.58
N ALA A 130 20.05 -0.54 11.42
CA ALA A 130 20.92 -1.31 10.53
C ALA A 130 20.79 -0.84 9.07
N ALA A 131 19.56 -0.60 8.59
CA ALA A 131 19.34 -0.08 7.24
C ALA A 131 19.94 1.32 7.05
N LEU A 132 19.74 2.22 8.01
CA LEU A 132 20.31 3.57 7.97
C LEU A 132 21.85 3.56 7.94
N ALA A 133 22.47 2.64 8.68
CA ALA A 133 23.93 2.48 8.71
C ALA A 133 24.52 1.99 7.37
N THR A 134 23.70 1.50 6.43
CA THR A 134 24.16 1.12 5.07
C THR A 134 24.23 2.30 4.10
N VAL A 135 23.79 3.49 4.52
CA VAL A 135 23.71 4.67 3.65
C VAL A 135 24.89 5.59 3.95
N ASP A 136 25.72 5.81 2.93
CA ASP A 136 26.87 6.69 3.04
C ASP A 136 26.46 8.11 3.44
N GLY A 137 27.21 8.67 4.39
CA GLY A 137 27.01 10.03 4.88
C GLY A 137 25.92 10.19 5.93
N VAL A 138 25.18 9.15 6.29
CA VAL A 138 24.32 9.17 7.50
C VAL A 138 25.22 9.19 8.75
N GLN A 139 24.97 10.15 9.64
CA GLN A 139 25.77 10.37 10.86
C GLN A 139 24.97 10.14 12.14
N ALA A 140 23.68 10.47 12.13
CA ALA A 140 22.81 10.32 13.29
C ALA A 140 21.36 10.03 12.90
N ASP A 141 20.64 9.40 13.84
CA ASP A 141 19.21 9.16 13.71
C ASP A 141 18.50 9.23 15.07
N THR A 142 17.21 9.59 15.05
CA THR A 142 16.34 9.60 16.24
C THR A 142 15.42 8.39 16.34
N ALA A 143 15.69 7.31 15.60
CA ALA A 143 14.85 6.12 15.58
C ALA A 143 14.83 5.46 16.97
N LYS A 144 13.61 5.29 17.49
CA LYS A 144 13.34 4.60 18.75
C LYS A 144 12.11 3.71 18.63
N PRO A 145 12.06 2.59 19.37
CA PRO A 145 10.88 1.73 19.39
C PRO A 145 9.62 2.52 19.77
N LYS A 146 8.47 2.07 19.28
CA LYS A 146 7.14 2.65 19.48
C LYS A 146 6.98 4.08 18.91
N SER A 147 7.88 4.51 18.04
CA SER A 147 7.76 5.78 17.30
C SER A 147 7.32 5.53 15.86
N LYS A 148 6.47 6.39 15.30
CA LYS A 148 6.13 6.37 13.86
C LYS A 148 6.91 7.39 13.06
N THR A 149 7.89 8.04 13.68
CA THR A 149 8.67 9.13 13.13
C THR A 149 10.14 8.96 13.49
N LEU A 150 11.01 9.38 12.59
CA LEU A 150 12.43 9.52 12.84
C LEU A 150 12.98 10.71 12.04
N VAL A 151 14.12 11.21 12.49
CA VAL A 151 14.95 12.19 11.79
C VAL A 151 16.28 11.51 11.49
N VAL A 152 16.79 11.71 10.28
CA VAL A 152 18.12 11.29 9.86
C VAL A 152 18.94 12.55 9.58
N GLU A 153 20.17 12.60 10.09
CA GLU A 153 21.10 13.73 9.97
C GLU A 153 22.46 13.25 9.44
N GLY A 154 23.13 14.10 8.66
CA GLY A 154 24.40 13.78 8.00
C GLY A 154 24.59 14.55 6.70
N GLU A 155 25.30 13.99 5.72
CA GLU A 155 25.38 14.48 4.34
C GLU A 155 25.19 13.30 3.39
N PHE A 156 23.93 13.01 3.03
CA PHE A 156 23.56 11.77 2.35
C PHE A 156 22.59 12.04 1.21
N ASP A 157 22.44 11.07 0.30
CA ASP A 157 21.36 11.08 -0.68
C ASP A 157 20.03 10.69 0.00
N GLY A 158 19.03 11.58 -0.06
CA GLY A 158 17.75 11.36 0.61
C GLY A 158 17.00 10.13 0.09
N LEU A 159 17.10 9.84 -1.20
CA LEU A 159 16.44 8.69 -1.81
C LEU A 159 17.15 7.38 -1.45
N ALA A 160 18.48 7.40 -1.27
CA ALA A 160 19.23 6.25 -0.75
C ALA A 160 18.73 5.82 0.65
N VAL A 161 18.40 6.77 1.53
CA VAL A 161 17.76 6.48 2.83
C VAL A 161 16.41 5.77 2.66
N VAL A 162 15.55 6.28 1.78
CA VAL A 162 14.24 5.67 1.51
C VAL A 162 14.40 4.26 0.94
N HIS A 163 15.33 4.07 0.00
CA HIS A 163 15.60 2.76 -0.61
C HIS A 163 16.16 1.74 0.39
N ALA A 164 17.07 2.16 1.28
CA ALA A 164 17.59 1.30 2.33
C ALA A 164 16.47 0.83 3.28
N LEU A 165 15.59 1.75 3.68
CA LEU A 165 14.44 1.42 4.54
C LEU A 165 13.43 0.51 3.82
N ASN A 166 13.11 0.80 2.54
CA ASN A 166 12.24 -0.03 1.72
C ASN A 166 12.81 -1.46 1.57
N LYS A 167 14.11 -1.60 1.32
CA LYS A 167 14.81 -2.90 1.23
C LYS A 167 14.77 -3.66 2.55
N ALA A 168 14.77 -2.94 3.67
CA ALA A 168 14.60 -3.51 5.01
C ALA A 168 13.13 -3.77 5.38
N GLY A 169 12.18 -3.56 4.46
CA GLY A 169 10.75 -3.86 4.66
C GLY A 169 9.93 -2.73 5.30
N PHE A 170 10.48 -1.51 5.37
CA PHE A 170 9.83 -0.35 5.98
C PHE A 170 9.44 0.69 4.94
N HIS A 171 8.18 1.14 4.99
CA HIS A 171 7.72 2.21 4.11
C HIS A 171 7.66 3.53 4.87
N VAL A 172 8.29 4.56 4.30
CA VAL A 172 8.44 5.88 4.93
C VAL A 172 8.06 7.00 3.98
N ARG A 173 7.69 8.14 4.55
CA ARG A 173 7.39 9.37 3.82
C ARG A 173 8.07 10.55 4.48
N ALA A 174 8.54 11.50 3.68
CA ALA A 174 8.92 12.82 4.16
C ALA A 174 7.71 13.47 4.86
N LYS A 175 7.95 14.09 6.01
CA LYS A 175 6.89 14.71 6.83
C LYS A 175 6.06 15.74 6.04
N GLY A 176 6.70 16.56 5.20
CA GLY A 176 6.03 17.53 4.33
C GLY A 176 5.06 16.85 3.36
N ALA A 177 5.58 15.94 2.54
CA ALA A 177 4.79 15.18 1.58
C ALA A 177 3.65 14.37 2.22
N ALA A 178 3.89 13.80 3.41
CA ALA A 178 2.86 13.09 4.16
C ALA A 178 1.69 14.00 4.58
N LYS A 179 1.97 15.23 5.01
CA LYS A 179 0.95 16.22 5.38
C LYS A 179 0.13 16.63 4.15
N GLU A 180 0.79 16.91 3.03
CA GLU A 180 0.15 17.29 1.77
C GLU A 180 -0.77 16.18 1.25
N ALA A 181 -0.28 14.94 1.22
CA ALA A 181 -1.08 13.79 0.79
C ALA A 181 -2.28 13.54 1.72
N ALA A 182 -2.14 13.77 3.03
CA ALA A 182 -3.25 13.66 3.96
C ALA A 182 -4.31 14.75 3.73
N ALA A 183 -3.89 15.99 3.48
CA ALA A 183 -4.79 17.09 3.17
C ALA A 183 -5.55 16.86 1.86
N ALA A 184 -4.87 16.39 0.80
CA ALA A 184 -5.50 16.06 -0.47
C ALA A 184 -6.57 14.96 -0.33
N ARG A 185 -6.30 13.91 0.47
CA ARG A 185 -7.28 12.84 0.74
C ARG A 185 -8.51 13.35 1.49
N LYS A 186 -8.33 14.21 2.49
CA LYS A 186 -9.43 14.83 3.22
C LYS A 186 -10.33 15.66 2.29
N LYS A 187 -9.72 16.48 1.42
CA LYS A 187 -10.46 17.26 0.41
C LYS A 187 -11.26 16.36 -0.55
N LYS A 188 -10.65 15.27 -1.03
CA LYS A 188 -11.35 14.31 -1.89
C LYS A 188 -12.52 13.65 -1.17
N ALA A 189 -12.31 13.18 0.06
CA ALA A 189 -13.37 12.55 0.85
C ALA A 189 -14.55 13.50 1.11
N ALA A 190 -14.27 14.77 1.40
CA ALA A 190 -15.30 15.79 1.56
C ALA A 190 -16.08 16.04 0.26
N LYS A 191 -15.39 16.12 -0.89
CA LYS A 191 -16.07 16.24 -2.19
C LYS A 191 -16.98 15.05 -2.47
N ASP A 192 -16.46 13.83 -2.33
CA ASP A 192 -17.21 12.59 -2.57
C ASP A 192 -18.46 12.46 -1.67
N SER A 193 -18.48 13.10 -0.50
CA SER A 193 -19.66 13.14 0.39
C SER A 193 -20.66 14.25 0.10
N THR A 194 -20.31 15.23 -0.73
CA THR A 194 -21.21 16.35 -1.09
C THR A 194 -21.91 16.12 -2.45
N ASP A 195 -21.37 15.21 -3.27
CA ASP A 195 -21.92 14.79 -4.56
C ASP A 195 -22.89 13.59 -4.44
N LYS A 196 -23.30 13.23 -3.21
CA LYS A 196 -24.23 12.14 -2.87
C LYS A 196 -25.47 12.70 -2.20
#